data_AF-A0A964ZGD6-F1
#
_entry.id   AF-A0A964ZGD6-F1
#
_cell.length_a   1.000
_cell.length_b   1.000
_cell.length_c   1.000
_cell.angle_alpha   90.00
_cell.angle_beta   90.00
_cell.angle_gamma   90.00
#
_symmetry.space_group_name_H-M   'P 1'
#
loop_
_entity.id
_entity.type
_entity.pdbx_description
1 polymer ?
#
loop_
_entity_poly.entity_id
_entity_poly.type
_entity_poly.pdbx_seq_one_letter_code
_entity_poly.pdbx_strand_id
1 'polypeptide(L)'
;MAKQKRTDPDSMLVHHTHIIAARGQIAETGHQAALEGLLQREPALAAYVSQAMATIAGKMALAGAPSEVVQGVHSDLMMLMLSSLEASRAAQYELWKDSILGTRLEVLEKPQPEPTPEPAPEPVQETPPAKKTRKRKKPEN
;
A
#
# COMPACT_ATOMS: atom_id res chain seq x y z
N MET A 1 30.91 -13.85 1.44
CA MET A 1 30.22 -14.18 0.17
C MET A 1 28.92 -14.89 0.53
N ALA A 2 27.78 -14.23 0.35
CA ALA A 2 26.49 -14.86 0.61
C ALA A 2 26.27 -15.98 -0.41
N LYS A 3 26.00 -17.21 0.06
CA LYS A 3 25.62 -18.33 -0.82
C LYS A 3 24.31 -17.94 -1.49
N GLN A 4 24.36 -17.63 -2.77
CA GLN A 4 23.20 -17.36 -3.60
C GLN A 4 22.32 -18.62 -3.57
N LYS A 5 21.16 -18.52 -2.92
CA LYS A 5 20.20 -19.62 -2.82
C LYS A 5 19.76 -19.94 -4.25
N ARG A 6 20.12 -21.14 -4.73
CA ARG A 6 19.79 -21.58 -6.10
C ARG A 6 18.27 -21.67 -6.17
N THR A 7 17.64 -20.82 -6.98
CA THR A 7 16.21 -20.93 -7.30
C THR A 7 16.03 -22.23 -8.06
N ASP A 8 15.28 -23.16 -7.47
CA ASP A 8 14.96 -24.44 -8.09
C ASP A 8 13.90 -24.16 -9.17
N PRO A 9 14.21 -24.29 -10.48
CA PRO A 9 13.33 -23.85 -11.55
C PRO A 9 12.03 -24.68 -11.63
N ASP A 10 12.02 -25.85 -11.00
CA ASP A 10 10.86 -26.76 -10.95
C ASP A 10 10.00 -26.58 -9.68
N SER A 11 10.33 -25.63 -8.80
CA SER A 11 9.49 -25.36 -7.63
C SER A 11 8.27 -24.51 -8.00
N MET A 12 7.12 -24.81 -7.40
CA MET A 12 5.92 -24.01 -7.60
C MET A 12 6.17 -22.57 -7.14
N LEU A 13 6.07 -21.62 -8.06
CA LEU A 13 6.20 -20.19 -7.76
C LEU A 13 5.24 -19.76 -6.64
N VAL A 14 4.01 -20.27 -6.66
CA VAL A 14 3.02 -20.05 -5.61
C VAL A 14 2.89 -21.30 -4.75
N HIS A 15 3.36 -21.24 -3.50
CA HIS A 15 3.16 -22.29 -2.52
C HIS A 15 1.77 -22.22 -1.89
N HIS A 16 1.28 -23.37 -1.38
CA HIS A 16 -0.02 -23.46 -0.69
C HIS A 16 -0.11 -22.51 0.52
N THR A 17 1.00 -22.25 1.19
CA THR A 17 1.09 -21.30 2.32
C THR A 17 0.70 -19.89 1.92
N HIS A 18 1.10 -19.43 0.73
CA HIS A 18 0.73 -18.11 0.20
C HIS A 18 -0.79 -18.01 0.00
N ILE A 19 -1.40 -19.08 -0.53
CA ILE A 19 -2.84 -19.12 -0.79
C ILE A 19 -3.63 -19.11 0.52
N ILE A 20 -3.21 -19.92 1.50
CA ILE A 20 -3.88 -19.98 2.82
C ILE A 20 -3.75 -18.66 3.55
N ALA A 21 -2.56 -18.06 3.59
CA ALA A 21 -2.32 -16.78 4.24
C ALA A 21 -3.11 -15.65 3.59
N ALA A 22 -3.06 -15.54 2.25
CA ALA A 22 -3.82 -14.54 1.51
C ALA A 22 -5.32 -14.70 1.74
N ARG A 23 -5.85 -15.93 1.66
CA ARG A 23 -7.27 -16.18 1.93
C ARG A 23 -7.66 -15.79 3.35
N GLY A 24 -6.83 -16.10 4.35
CA GLY A 24 -7.06 -15.71 5.74
C GLY A 24 -7.15 -14.20 5.89
N GLN A 25 -6.17 -13.47 5.36
CA GLN A 25 -6.15 -12.00 5.41
C GLN A 25 -7.37 -11.35 4.74
N ILE A 26 -7.75 -11.84 3.55
CA ILE A 26 -8.92 -11.32 2.82
C ILE A 26 -10.22 -11.68 3.54
N ALA A 27 -10.30 -12.85 4.17
CA ALA A 27 -11.48 -13.26 4.94
C ALA A 27 -11.66 -12.41 6.21
N GLU A 28 -10.56 -12.04 6.88
CA GLU A 28 -10.58 -11.18 8.06
C GLU A 28 -10.90 -9.73 7.72
N THR A 29 -10.29 -9.19 6.66
CA THR A 29 -10.47 -7.78 6.25
C THR A 29 -11.79 -7.56 5.49
N GLY A 30 -12.27 -8.60 4.81
CA GLY A 30 -13.39 -8.53 3.87
C GLY A 30 -12.96 -8.08 2.47
N HIS A 31 -13.64 -8.61 1.44
CA HIS A 31 -13.29 -8.34 0.04
C HIS A 31 -13.41 -6.86 -0.37
N GLN A 32 -14.28 -6.07 0.29
CA GLN A 32 -14.50 -4.65 -0.04
C GLN A 32 -13.27 -3.83 0.37
N ALA A 33 -12.82 -4.00 1.61
CA ALA A 33 -11.63 -3.32 2.13
C ALA A 33 -10.37 -3.77 1.37
N ALA A 34 -10.28 -5.05 1.00
CA ALA A 34 -9.18 -5.54 0.19
C ALA A 34 -9.16 -4.93 -1.24
N LEU A 35 -10.34 -4.77 -1.86
CA LEU A 35 -10.46 -4.10 -3.15
C LEU A 35 -10.12 -2.60 -3.06
N GLU A 36 -10.50 -1.93 -1.99
CA GLU A 36 -10.13 -0.53 -1.72
C GLU A 36 -8.60 -0.39 -1.55
N GLY A 37 -7.97 -1.31 -0.80
CA GLY A 37 -6.51 -1.37 -0.69
C GLY A 37 -5.83 -1.62 -2.05
N LEU A 38 -6.44 -2.45 -2.91
CA LEU A 38 -5.98 -2.65 -4.27
C LEU A 38 -6.14 -1.37 -5.12
N LEU A 39 -7.25 -0.64 -4.98
CA LEU A 39 -7.50 0.61 -5.69
C LEU A 39 -6.45 1.68 -5.39
N GLN A 40 -6.02 1.77 -4.13
CA GLN A 40 -4.97 2.69 -3.70
C GLN A 40 -3.59 2.35 -4.28
N ARG A 41 -3.27 1.06 -4.40
CA ARG A 41 -1.96 0.59 -4.89
C ARG A 41 -1.89 0.50 -6.42
N GLU A 42 -2.93 -0.06 -7.03
CA GLU A 42 -2.99 -0.42 -8.45
C GLU A 42 -4.39 -0.11 -9.03
N PRO A 43 -4.71 1.18 -9.27
CA PRO A 43 -6.07 1.62 -9.59
C PRO A 43 -6.59 1.02 -10.90
N ALA A 44 -5.73 0.86 -11.91
CA ALA A 44 -6.10 0.24 -13.19
C ALA A 44 -6.51 -1.23 -13.02
N LEU A 45 -5.79 -1.99 -12.18
CA LEU A 45 -6.12 -3.39 -11.91
C LEU A 45 -7.41 -3.49 -11.10
N ALA A 46 -7.58 -2.66 -10.07
CA ALA A 46 -8.81 -2.61 -9.28
C ALA A 46 -10.03 -2.29 -10.16
N ALA A 47 -9.92 -1.29 -11.05
CA ALA A 47 -10.99 -0.92 -11.98
C ALA A 47 -11.35 -2.09 -12.91
N TYR A 48 -10.34 -2.77 -13.48
CA TYR A 48 -10.55 -3.96 -14.30
C TYR A 48 -11.27 -5.08 -13.55
N VAL A 49 -10.82 -5.40 -12.34
CA VAL A 49 -11.41 -6.45 -11.49
C VAL A 49 -12.87 -6.12 -11.16
N SER A 50 -13.16 -4.88 -10.73
CA SER A 50 -14.53 -4.41 -10.46
C SER A 50 -15.43 -4.50 -11.68
N GLN A 51 -14.95 -4.07 -12.86
CA GLN A 51 -15.71 -4.13 -14.09
C GLN A 51 -15.98 -5.58 -14.54
N ALA A 52 -14.99 -6.47 -14.38
CA ALA A 52 -15.14 -7.88 -14.68
C ALA A 52 -16.20 -8.53 -13.79
N MET A 53 -16.19 -8.24 -12.48
CA MET A 53 -17.21 -8.75 -11.56
C MET A 53 -18.61 -8.21 -11.86
N ALA A 54 -18.73 -6.91 -12.14
CA ALA A 54 -20.00 -6.31 -12.55
C ALA A 54 -20.55 -6.95 -13.83
N THR A 55 -19.67 -7.27 -14.78
CA THR A 55 -20.04 -7.97 -16.03
C THR A 55 -20.54 -9.39 -15.75
N ILE A 56 -19.87 -10.14 -14.87
CA ILE A 56 -20.29 -11.50 -14.50
C ILE A 56 -21.65 -11.45 -13.79
N ALA A 57 -21.80 -10.57 -12.79
CA ALA A 57 -23.05 -10.41 -12.06
C ALA A 57 -24.21 -10.00 -13.00
N GLY A 58 -23.96 -9.06 -13.93
CA GLY A 58 -24.93 -8.65 -14.94
C GLY A 58 -25.34 -9.79 -15.87
N LYS A 59 -24.39 -10.60 -16.34
CA LYS A 59 -24.68 -11.79 -17.16
C LYS A 59 -25.51 -12.82 -16.40
N MET A 60 -25.22 -13.05 -15.12
CA MET A 60 -26.01 -13.96 -14.28
C MET A 60 -27.44 -13.46 -14.07
N ALA A 61 -27.60 -12.17 -13.79
CA ALA A 61 -28.93 -11.56 -13.64
C ALA A 61 -29.75 -11.67 -14.93
N LEU A 62 -29.12 -11.41 -16.10
CA LEU A 62 -29.76 -11.59 -17.40
C LEU A 62 -30.13 -13.05 -17.71
N ALA A 63 -29.40 -14.01 -17.16
CA ALA A 63 -29.73 -15.43 -17.23
C ALA A 63 -30.87 -15.85 -16.28
N GLY A 64 -31.44 -14.91 -15.51
CA GLY A 64 -32.54 -15.17 -14.57
C GLY A 64 -32.09 -15.72 -13.22
N ALA A 65 -30.81 -15.60 -12.87
CA ALA A 65 -30.34 -16.02 -11.55
C ALA A 65 -30.97 -15.15 -10.43
N PRO A 66 -31.40 -15.73 -9.30
CA PRO A 66 -31.88 -14.97 -8.15
C PRO A 66 -30.80 -14.02 -7.61
N SER A 67 -31.22 -12.84 -7.11
CA SER A 67 -30.32 -11.80 -6.61
C SER A 67 -29.37 -12.31 -5.52
N GLU A 68 -29.85 -13.18 -4.64
CA GLU A 68 -29.06 -13.79 -3.57
C GLU A 68 -27.94 -14.68 -4.13
N VAL A 69 -28.23 -15.41 -5.21
CA VAL A 69 -27.24 -16.26 -5.89
C VAL A 69 -26.20 -15.39 -6.60
N VAL A 70 -26.62 -14.32 -7.25
CA VAL A 70 -25.70 -13.36 -7.91
C VAL A 70 -24.76 -12.72 -6.89
N GLN A 71 -25.30 -12.28 -5.74
CA GLN A 71 -24.50 -11.69 -4.67
C GLN A 71 -23.53 -12.70 -4.03
N GLY A 72 -23.99 -13.93 -3.78
CA GLY A 72 -23.15 -15.02 -3.26
C GLY A 72 -21.98 -15.32 -4.19
N VAL A 73 -22.25 -15.53 -5.49
CA VAL A 73 -21.21 -15.79 -6.48
C VAL A 73 -20.27 -14.60 -6.65
N HIS A 74 -20.79 -13.37 -6.62
CA HIS A 74 -19.94 -12.17 -6.65
C HIS A 74 -18.96 -12.15 -5.47
N SER A 75 -19.44 -12.42 -4.25
CA SER A 75 -18.60 -12.47 -3.05
C SER A 75 -17.53 -13.57 -3.16
N ASP A 76 -17.93 -14.78 -3.58
CA ASP A 76 -17.02 -15.93 -3.72
C ASP A 76 -15.94 -15.67 -4.77
N LEU A 77 -16.30 -15.09 -5.92
CA LEU A 77 -15.35 -14.73 -6.96
C LEU A 77 -14.40 -13.63 -6.50
N MET A 78 -14.88 -12.66 -5.73
CA MET A 78 -14.01 -11.63 -5.15
C MET A 78 -13.03 -12.18 -4.15
N MET A 79 -13.49 -13.04 -3.25
CA MET A 79 -12.63 -13.77 -2.33
C MET A 79 -11.55 -14.56 -3.10
N LEU A 80 -11.94 -15.31 -4.13
CA LEU A 80 -11.02 -16.13 -4.93
C LEU A 80 -9.99 -15.26 -5.65
N MET A 81 -10.43 -14.24 -6.37
CA MET A 81 -9.56 -13.38 -7.19
C MET A 81 -8.56 -12.60 -6.33
N LEU A 82 -9.03 -11.94 -5.27
CA LEU A 82 -8.17 -11.13 -4.41
C LEU A 82 -7.16 -12.00 -3.65
N SER A 83 -7.59 -13.16 -3.15
CA SER A 83 -6.66 -14.10 -2.49
C SER A 83 -5.61 -14.63 -3.46
N SER A 84 -5.99 -14.92 -4.70
CA SER A 84 -5.05 -15.39 -5.74
C SER A 84 -4.04 -14.31 -6.11
N LEU A 85 -4.48 -13.06 -6.19
CA LEU A 85 -3.62 -11.91 -6.48
C LEU A 85 -2.61 -11.69 -5.35
N GLU A 86 -3.06 -11.64 -4.09
CA GLU A 86 -2.15 -11.46 -2.95
C GLU A 86 -1.19 -12.64 -2.78
N ALA A 87 -1.65 -13.88 -3.00
CA ALA A 87 -0.78 -15.05 -3.01
C ALA A 87 0.29 -14.96 -4.11
N SER A 88 -0.08 -14.46 -5.30
CA SER A 88 0.86 -14.25 -6.41
C SER A 88 1.88 -13.15 -6.10
N ARG A 89 1.47 -12.08 -5.42
CA ARG A 89 2.40 -11.02 -4.96
C ARG A 89 3.37 -11.54 -3.92
N ALA A 90 2.89 -12.27 -2.91
CA ALA A 90 3.75 -12.87 -1.90
C ALA A 90 4.78 -13.81 -2.53
N ALA A 91 4.35 -14.67 -3.44
CA ALA A 91 5.21 -15.55 -4.23
C ALA A 91 6.26 -14.78 -5.04
N GLN A 92 5.85 -13.72 -5.73
CA GLN A 92 6.78 -12.87 -6.49
C GLN A 92 7.80 -12.19 -5.57
N TYR A 93 7.36 -11.65 -4.43
CA TYR A 93 8.27 -11.08 -3.44
C TYR A 93 9.28 -12.13 -2.95
N GLU A 94 8.84 -13.33 -2.60
CA GLU A 94 9.73 -14.42 -2.18
C GLU A 94 10.76 -14.78 -3.24
N LEU A 95 10.37 -14.77 -4.51
CA LEU A 95 11.26 -15.05 -5.63
C LEU A 95 12.35 -13.98 -5.79
N TRP A 96 11.99 -12.71 -5.59
CA TRP A 96 12.86 -11.57 -5.92
C TRP A 96 13.60 -10.98 -4.72
N LYS A 97 13.20 -11.24 -3.48
CA LYS A 97 13.78 -10.64 -2.25
C LYS A 97 15.28 -10.88 -2.07
N ASP A 98 15.78 -12.04 -2.52
CA ASP A 98 17.21 -12.38 -2.41
C ASP A 98 18.03 -12.00 -3.66
N SER A 99 17.42 -11.35 -4.65
CA SER A 99 18.09 -10.90 -5.88
C SER A 99 18.69 -9.50 -5.73
N ILE A 100 19.52 -9.05 -6.70
CA ILE A 100 20.08 -7.68 -6.72
C ILE A 100 18.95 -6.61 -6.69
N LEU A 101 17.75 -6.94 -7.17
CA LEU A 101 16.56 -6.09 -7.09
C LEU A 101 15.86 -6.15 -5.71
N GLY A 102 16.06 -7.22 -4.95
CA GLY A 102 15.43 -7.46 -3.65
C GLY A 102 15.87 -6.50 -2.54
N THR A 103 17.14 -6.08 -2.54
CA THR A 103 17.64 -5.03 -1.62
C THR A 103 16.93 -3.68 -1.77
N ARG A 104 16.25 -3.41 -2.89
CA ARG A 104 15.40 -2.23 -3.07
C ARG A 104 13.94 -2.46 -2.65
N LEU A 105 13.46 -3.71 -2.72
CA LEU A 105 12.10 -4.09 -2.30
C LEU A 105 11.97 -4.14 -0.77
N GLU A 106 12.99 -4.63 -0.06
CA GLU A 106 13.06 -4.61 1.41
C GLU A 106 13.01 -3.19 2.01
N VAL A 107 13.44 -2.19 1.23
CA VAL A 107 13.37 -0.77 1.62
C VAL A 107 11.94 -0.23 1.53
N LEU A 108 11.10 -0.79 0.66
CA LEU A 108 9.68 -0.41 0.51
C LEU A 108 8.77 -1.06 1.56
N GLU A 109 9.21 -2.19 2.13
CA GLU A 109 8.48 -2.89 3.20
C GLU A 109 8.67 -2.20 4.57
N LYS A 110 9.70 -1.37 4.71
CA LYS A 110 9.89 -0.56 5.92
C LYS A 110 8.78 0.49 6.00
N PRO A 111 8.07 0.59 7.13
CA PRO A 111 7.13 1.69 7.35
C PRO A 111 7.88 2.99 7.11
N GLN A 112 7.33 3.84 6.25
CA GLN A 112 7.82 5.20 6.09
C GLN A 112 7.83 5.82 7.50
N PRO A 113 8.97 6.31 8.01
CA PRO A 113 8.94 7.03 9.27
C PRO A 113 7.95 8.17 9.11
N GLU A 114 7.00 8.26 10.06
CA GLU A 114 6.03 9.36 10.10
C GLU A 114 6.78 10.68 9.88
N PRO A 115 6.24 11.60 9.06
CA PRO A 115 6.84 12.91 8.91
C PRO A 115 6.96 13.52 10.30
N THR A 116 8.20 13.62 10.79
CA THR A 116 8.46 14.28 12.06
C THR A 116 7.92 15.69 11.90
N PRO A 117 6.97 16.14 12.74
CA PRO A 117 6.47 17.51 12.64
C PRO A 117 7.65 18.45 12.75
N GLU A 118 7.76 19.39 11.80
CA GLU A 118 8.73 20.46 11.85
C GLU A 118 8.76 21.06 13.27
N PRO A 119 9.93 21.32 13.86
CA PRO A 119 9.99 22.01 15.13
C PRO A 119 9.31 23.37 14.93
N ALA A 120 8.26 23.61 15.71
CA ALA A 120 7.59 24.90 15.76
C ALA A 120 8.64 26.02 15.93
N PRO A 121 8.52 27.15 15.21
CA PRO A 121 9.45 28.25 15.38
C PRO A 121 9.42 28.69 16.84
N GLU A 122 10.59 28.67 17.49
CA GLU A 122 10.77 29.14 18.86
C GLU A 122 10.23 30.57 19.01
N PRO A 123 9.61 30.91 20.15
CA PRO A 123 9.11 32.26 20.39
C PRO A 123 10.27 33.25 20.37
N VAL A 124 10.14 34.25 19.49
CA VAL A 124 11.04 35.40 19.37
C VAL A 124 11.26 36.00 20.76
N GLN A 125 12.48 35.89 21.27
CA GLN A 125 12.89 36.61 22.48
C GLN A 125 12.85 38.11 22.17
N GLU A 126 11.89 38.82 22.77
CA GLU A 126 11.88 40.28 22.80
C GLU A 126 13.15 40.77 23.52
N THR A 127 14.12 41.27 22.74
CA THR A 127 15.21 42.08 23.29
C THR A 127 14.63 43.38 23.86
N PRO A 128 14.99 43.79 25.10
CA PRO A 128 14.47 45.01 25.71
C PRO A 128 14.98 46.26 24.97
N PRO A 129 14.20 47.36 24.89
CA PRO A 129 14.55 48.51 24.08
C PRO A 129 15.77 49.26 24.63
N ALA A 130 16.72 49.54 23.73
CA ALA A 130 17.91 50.32 24.00
C ALA A 130 17.58 51.74 24.49
N LYS A 131 18.16 52.12 25.64
CA LYS A 131 18.10 53.47 26.22
C LYS A 131 18.73 54.49 25.26
N LYS A 132 17.92 55.45 24.80
CA LYS A 132 18.34 56.68 24.12
C LYS A 132 19.37 57.43 24.96
N THR A 133 20.61 57.51 24.50
CA THR A 133 21.59 58.49 24.98
C THR A 133 21.86 59.52 23.89
N ARG A 134 21.33 60.71 24.15
CA ARG A 134 21.40 61.92 23.33
C ARG A 134 22.80 62.53 23.48
N LYS A 135 23.66 62.44 22.45
CA LYS A 135 24.90 63.24 22.40
C LYS A 135 24.76 64.40 21.41
N ARG A 136 24.84 65.60 21.97
CA ARG A 136 24.84 66.91 21.34
C ARG A 136 25.96 67.02 20.31
N LYS A 137 25.64 67.47 19.09
CA LYS A 137 26.61 67.96 18.11
C LYS A 137 26.83 69.46 18.39
N LYS A 138 28.03 69.85 18.80
CA LYS A 138 28.48 71.25 18.85
C LYS A 138 29.07 71.62 17.47
N PRO A 139 28.96 72.88 17.03
CA PRO A 139 29.39 73.31 15.70
C PRO A 139 30.87 73.70 15.72
N GLU A 140 31.58 73.53 14.60
CA GLU A 140 32.87 74.17 14.37
C GLU A 140 32.94 74.65 12.92
N ASN A 141 33.16 75.97 12.82
CA ASN A 141 33.72 76.84 11.77
C ASN A 141 33.36 76.62 10.31
#